data_AF-A0A951C8U1-F1
#
_entry.id   AF-A0A951C8U1-F1
#
_cell.length_a   1.000
_cell.length_b   1.000
_cell.length_c   1.000
_cell.angle_alpha   90.00
_cell.angle_beta   90.00
_cell.angle_gamma   90.00
#
_symmetry.space_group_name_H-M   'P 1'
#
loop_
_entity.id
_entity.type
_entity.pdbx_description
1 polymer ?
#
loop_
_entity_poly.entity_id
_entity_poly.type
_entity_poly.pdbx_seq_one_letter_code
_entity_poly.pdbx_strand_id
1 'polypeptide(L)'
;MVRRQIELDEESDQLLNQLAQEYGGDAGRAVRELLHSRQRVEEFVDFCEAAHADILLEQKQRAEGGARETFTAWEEIKRLHNL
;
A
#
# COMPACT_ATOMS: atom_id res chain seq x y z
N MET A 1 -22.22 -14.24 17.68
CA MET A 1 -22.07 -13.69 16.31
C MET A 1 -22.42 -12.21 16.38
N VAL A 2 -21.50 -11.31 16.02
CA VAL A 2 -21.72 -9.85 16.11
C VAL A 2 -22.32 -9.37 14.79
N ARG A 3 -23.52 -8.77 14.84
CA ARG A 3 -24.17 -8.16 13.68
C ARG A 3 -23.78 -6.69 13.62
N ARG A 4 -23.19 -6.26 12.50
CA ARG A 4 -22.89 -4.86 12.21
C ARG A 4 -23.73 -4.41 11.04
N GLN A 5 -24.26 -3.19 11.12
CA GLN A 5 -25.01 -2.55 10.05
C GLN A 5 -24.09 -1.50 9.43
N ILE A 6 -23.99 -1.52 8.11
CA ILE A 6 -23.12 -0.64 7.33
C ILE A 6 -24.02 0.08 6.35
N GLU A 7 -23.98 1.40 6.36
CA GLU A 7 -24.61 2.21 5.32
C GLU A 7 -23.61 2.38 4.18
N LEU A 8 -24.07 2.11 2.97
CA LEU A 8 -23.31 2.27 1.74
C LEU A 8 -23.94 3.39 0.92
N ASP A 9 -23.10 4.15 0.24
CA ASP A 9 -23.57 4.98 -0.86
C ASP A 9 -24.05 4.11 -2.03
N GLU A 10 -24.76 4.75 -2.97
CA GLU A 10 -25.39 4.06 -4.10
C GLU A 10 -24.38 3.34 -5.00
N GLU A 11 -23.20 3.92 -5.21
CA GLU A 11 -22.15 3.31 -6.02
C GLU A 11 -21.60 2.05 -5.36
N SER A 12 -21.28 2.14 -4.07
CA SER A 12 -20.78 1.04 -3.26
C SER A 12 -21.80 -0.09 -3.13
N ASP A 13 -23.09 0.24 -3.02
CA ASP A 13 -24.17 -0.76 -2.98
C ASP A 13 -24.32 -1.48 -4.33
N GLN A 14 -24.21 -0.75 -5.45
CA GLN A 14 -24.22 -1.36 -6.78
C GLN A 14 -23.03 -2.29 -7.00
N LEU A 15 -21.83 -1.86 -6.62
CA LEU A 15 -20.63 -2.69 -6.71
C LEU A 15 -20.74 -3.94 -5.84
N LEU A 16 -21.26 -3.82 -4.62
CA LEU A 16 -21.48 -4.96 -3.74
C LEU A 16 -22.51 -5.93 -4.33
N ASN A 17 -23.59 -5.43 -4.90
CA ASN A 17 -24.61 -6.25 -5.53
C ASN A 17 -24.07 -7.00 -6.76
N GLN A 18 -23.18 -6.37 -7.54
CA GLN A 18 -22.49 -7.03 -8.66
C GLN A 18 -21.55 -8.12 -8.15
N LEU A 19 -20.73 -7.83 -7.14
CA LEU A 19 -19.83 -8.80 -6.53
C LEU A 19 -20.62 -9.98 -5.92
N ALA A 20 -21.76 -9.71 -5.29
CA ALA A 20 -22.61 -10.73 -4.69
C ALA A 20 -23.11 -11.75 -5.72
N GLN A 21 -23.28 -11.38 -7.00
CA GLN A 21 -23.69 -12.32 -8.05
C GLN A 21 -22.68 -13.48 -8.20
N GLU A 22 -21.39 -13.19 -8.05
CA GLU A 22 -20.33 -14.22 -8.09
C GLU A 22 -20.40 -15.17 -6.89
N TYR A 23 -21.05 -14.75 -5.81
CA TYR A 23 -21.27 -15.53 -4.58
C TYR A 23 -22.71 -16.04 -4.43
N GLY A 24 -23.46 -16.14 -5.53
CA GLY A 24 -24.83 -16.67 -5.53
C GLY A 24 -25.87 -15.71 -4.95
N GLY A 25 -25.61 -14.40 -5.02
CA GLY A 25 -26.46 -13.33 -4.51
C GLY A 25 -26.29 -13.04 -3.01
N ASP A 26 -25.40 -13.73 -2.30
CA ASP A 26 -25.13 -13.48 -0.88
C ASP A 26 -24.08 -12.38 -0.71
N ALA A 27 -24.56 -11.13 -0.60
CA ALA A 27 -23.72 -9.96 -0.32
C ALA A 27 -22.95 -10.09 1.02
N GLY A 28 -23.55 -10.73 2.02
CA GLY A 28 -22.88 -10.96 3.30
C GLY A 28 -21.68 -11.90 3.17
N ARG A 29 -21.79 -12.93 2.32
CA ARG A 29 -20.68 -13.81 1.97
C ARG A 29 -19.63 -13.07 1.15
N ALA A 30 -20.03 -12.32 0.13
CA ALA A 30 -19.12 -11.52 -0.69
C ALA A 30 -18.26 -10.56 0.16
N VAL A 31 -18.88 -9.83 1.10
CA VAL A 31 -18.15 -8.94 2.03
C VAL A 31 -17.19 -9.71 2.93
N ARG A 32 -17.60 -10.86 3.47
CA ARG A 32 -16.72 -11.68 4.33
C ARG A 32 -15.50 -12.17 3.57
N GLU A 33 -15.68 -12.68 2.36
CA GLU A 33 -14.58 -13.15 1.51
C GLU A 33 -13.65 -12.00 1.10
N LEU A 34 -14.21 -10.83 0.76
CA LEU A 34 -13.44 -9.63 0.44
C LEU A 34 -12.58 -9.17 1.63
N LEU A 35 -13.15 -9.12 2.84
CA LEU A 35 -12.43 -8.73 4.05
C LEU A 35 -11.34 -9.74 4.39
N HIS A 36 -11.61 -11.04 4.28
CA HIS A 36 -10.60 -12.08 4.50
C HIS A 36 -9.48 -12.03 3.47
N SER A 37 -9.80 -11.82 2.19
CA SER A 37 -8.80 -11.64 1.13
C SER A 37 -7.89 -10.45 1.43
N ARG A 38 -8.48 -9.30 1.78
CA ARG A 38 -7.73 -8.10 2.15
C ARG A 38 -6.81 -8.35 3.35
N GLN A 39 -7.33 -8.95 4.42
CA GLN A 39 -6.55 -9.25 5.61
C GLN A 39 -5.36 -10.15 5.27
N ARG A 40 -5.54 -11.16 4.42
CA ARG A 40 -4.45 -12.05 3.98
C ARG A 40 -3.38 -11.32 3.18
N VAL A 41 -3.77 -10.33 2.37
CA VAL A 41 -2.82 -9.50 1.62
C VAL A 41 -2.03 -8.61 2.57
N GLU A 42 -2.69 -7.95 3.52
CA GLU A 42 -2.04 -7.12 4.55
C GLU A 42 -1.06 -7.97 5.38
N GLU A 43 -1.49 -9.15 5.86
CA GLU A 43 -0.62 -10.09 6.59
C GLU A 43 0.58 -10.56 5.74
N PHE A 44 0.39 -10.75 4.44
CA PHE A 44 1.48 -11.11 3.53
C PHE A 44 2.47 -9.97 3.32
N VAL A 45 1.98 -8.73 3.22
CA VAL A 45 2.82 -7.53 3.14
C VAL A 45 3.62 -7.38 4.42
N ASP A 46 2.98 -7.46 5.58
CA ASP A 46 3.64 -7.39 6.89
C ASP A 46 4.72 -8.47 7.03
N PHE A 47 4.43 -9.70 6.59
CA PHE A 47 5.40 -10.79 6.56
C PHE A 47 6.59 -10.48 5.66
N CYS A 48 6.36 -9.96 4.45
CA CYS A 48 7.43 -9.60 3.51
C CYS A 48 8.30 -8.46 4.06
N GLU A 49 7.67 -7.44 4.65
CA GLU A 49 8.38 -6.32 5.28
C GLU A 49 9.23 -6.79 6.45
N ALA A 50 8.69 -7.66 7.31
CA ALA A 50 9.45 -8.26 8.42
C ALA A 50 10.61 -9.14 7.92
N ALA A 51 10.37 -9.97 6.90
CA ALA A 51 11.39 -10.88 6.35
C ALA A 51 12.54 -10.14 5.65
N HIS A 52 12.31 -8.92 5.17
CA HIS A 52 13.28 -8.14 4.40
C HIS A 52 13.62 -6.79 5.05
N ALA A 53 13.33 -6.62 6.34
CA ALA A 53 13.50 -5.36 7.07
C ALA A 53 14.91 -4.77 6.94
N ASP A 54 15.94 -5.61 7.07
CA ASP A 54 17.34 -5.18 6.98
C ASP A 54 17.69 -4.67 5.58
N ILE A 55 17.25 -5.38 4.53
CA ILE A 55 17.48 -5.00 3.13
C ILE A 55 16.75 -3.69 2.80
N LEU A 56 15.51 -3.53 3.27
CA LEU A 56 14.72 -2.32 3.08
C LEU A 56 15.36 -1.12 3.81
N LEU A 57 15.90 -1.33 5.00
CA LEU A 57 16.63 -0.32 5.75
C LEU A 57 17.92 0.08 5.04
N GLU A 58 18.69 -0.87 4.52
CA GLU A 58 19.89 -0.60 3.72
C GLU A 58 19.56 0.15 2.42
N GLN A 59 18.46 -0.17 1.75
CA GLN A 59 18.00 0.54 0.56
C GLN A 59 17.60 1.97 0.89
N LYS A 60 16.85 2.18 1.98
CA LYS A 60 16.51 3.52 2.48
C LYS A 60 17.77 4.35 2.77
N GLN A 61 18.71 3.78 3.52
CA GLN A 61 19.97 4.45 3.86
C GLN A 61 20.79 4.79 2.61
N ARG A 62 20.85 3.90 1.61
CA ARG A 62 21.51 4.18 0.33
C ARG A 62 20.81 5.28 -0.46
N ALA A 63 19.48 5.30 -0.49
CA ALA A 63 18.74 6.35 -1.18
C ALA A 63 18.93 7.72 -0.51
N GLU A 64 18.85 7.76 0.82
CA GLU A 64 19.05 8.99 1.60
C GLU A 64 20.51 9.47 1.58
N GLY A 65 21.46 8.54 1.69
CA GLY A 65 22.90 8.82 1.62
C GLY A 65 23.34 9.26 0.22
N GLY A 66 22.89 8.56 -0.82
CA GLY A 66 23.16 8.91 -2.21
C GLY A 66 22.56 10.26 -2.61
N ALA A 67 21.38 10.60 -2.09
CA ALA A 67 20.82 11.95 -2.24
C ALA A 67 21.73 13.00 -1.57
N ARG A 68 22.21 12.73 -0.35
CA ARG A 68 23.11 13.64 0.38
C ARG A 68 24.46 13.84 -0.32
N GLU A 69 24.95 12.82 -1.01
CA GLU A 69 26.20 12.83 -1.76
C GLU A 69 26.08 13.44 -3.18
N THR A 70 24.87 13.60 -3.71
CA THR A 70 24.63 14.18 -5.06
C THR A 70 24.24 15.65 -5.08
N PHE A 71 24.11 16.30 -3.91
CA PHE A 71 23.92 17.75 -3.85
C PHE A 71 25.27 18.47 -3.71
N THR A 72 25.82 18.91 -4.84
CA THR A 72 26.88 19.93 -4.86
C THR A 72 26.23 21.31 -4.79
N ALA A 73 26.68 22.18 -3.89
CA ALA A 73 26.16 23.54 -3.82
C ALA A 73 26.38 24.25 -5.18
N TRP A 74 25.39 25.00 -5.65
CA TRP A 74 25.46 25.69 -6.94
C TRP A 74 26.70 26.59 -7.08
N GLU A 75 27.13 27.20 -5.97
CA GLU A 75 28.35 28.01 -5.90
C GLU A 75 29.65 27.20 -6.10
N GLU A 76 29.63 25.92 -5.78
CA GLU A 76 30.77 25.01 -5.98
C GLU A 76 30.83 24.49 -7.42
N ILE A 77 29.68 24.32 -8.07
CA ILE A 77 29.58 24.06 -9.53
C ILE A 77 30.13 25.26 -10.33
N LYS A 78 29.73 26.49 -9.98
CA LYS A 78 30.26 27.70 -10.62
C LYS A 78 31.78 27.79 -10.52
N ARG A 79 32.32 27.51 -9.33
CA ARG A 79 33.76 27.54 -9.06
C ARG A 79 34.53 26.49 -9.88
N LEU A 80 33.96 25.29 -10.06
CA LEU A 80 34.58 24.24 -10.87
C LEU A 80 34.54 24.53 -12.38
N HIS A 81 33.53 25.26 -12.86
CA HIS A 81 33.32 25.53 -14.28
C HIS A 81 33.68 26.96 -14.72
N ASN A 82 34.25 27.80 -13.84
CA ASN A 82 34.54 29.23 -14.08
C ASN A 82 33.31 30.00 -14.65
N LEU A 83 32.13 29.73 -14.08
CA LEU A 83 30.87 30.39 -14.41
C LEU A 83 30.52 31.50 -13.40
#